data_AF-A0A7X6UK45-F1
#
_entry.id   AF-A0A7X6UK45-F1
#
_cell.length_a   1.000
_cell.length_b   1.000
_cell.length_c   1.000
_cell.angle_alpha   90.00
_cell.angle_beta   90.00
_cell.angle_gamma   90.00
#
_symmetry.space_group_name_H-M   'P 1'
#
loop_
_entity.id
_entity.type
_entity.pdbx_description
1 polymer ?
#
loop_
_entity_poly.entity_id
_entity_poly.type
_entity_poly.pdbx_seq_one_letter_code
_entity_poly.pdbx_strand_id
1 'polypeptide(L)'
;MNGKIDFVITWVNKVHFVTCGHLPPWLNTRHPQLNIVKHEDFMPEKYLPTFNSHSIEINLHRIKGLEEKFVYFNDDTFIIDHMQPQYFFKQGLPCASPIMTVLAPRDPGDPFFHYYINDLAVINHHFSKKQLRKKWFSLKYGKLLLRNLYLAPVYCFYGFFGFLNFHMPNSFLISTFKESFRYDMITVNERIR
;
A
#
# COMPACT_ATOMS: atom_id res chain seq x y z
N MET A 1 -12.48 35.59 0.23
CA MET A 1 -12.75 34.21 0.68
C MET A 1 -11.40 33.55 0.94
N ASN A 2 -10.96 33.54 2.21
CA ASN A 2 -9.72 32.89 2.61
C ASN A 2 -9.99 31.40 2.75
N GLY A 3 -9.90 30.67 1.64
CA GLY A 3 -9.98 29.20 1.64
C GLY A 3 -8.76 28.63 2.34
N LYS A 4 -8.79 28.60 3.67
CA LYS A 4 -7.92 27.71 4.42
C LYS A 4 -8.28 26.30 3.98
N ILE A 5 -7.32 25.60 3.39
CA ILE A 5 -7.31 24.14 3.51
C ILE A 5 -7.02 23.91 4.99
N ASP A 6 -8.04 24.02 5.83
CA ASP A 6 -7.99 23.45 7.16
C ASP A 6 -7.96 21.96 6.90
N PHE A 7 -6.77 21.35 7.00
CA PHE A 7 -6.66 19.91 6.91
C PHE A 7 -7.64 19.36 7.93
N VAL A 8 -8.64 18.62 7.43
CA VAL A 8 -9.57 17.82 8.24
C VAL A 8 -8.82 16.79 9.11
N ILE A 9 -7.50 16.70 8.91
CA ILE A 9 -6.54 15.83 9.57
C ILE A 9 -5.45 16.67 10.23
N THR A 10 -5.53 16.86 11.55
CA THR A 10 -4.58 17.69 12.31
C THR A 10 -3.34 16.95 12.80
N TRP A 11 -3.31 15.61 12.67
CA TRP A 11 -2.25 14.75 13.18
C TRP A 11 -1.18 14.40 12.15
N VAL A 12 -1.38 14.78 10.89
CA VAL A 12 -0.39 14.57 9.83
C VAL A 12 0.70 15.62 9.96
N ASN A 13 1.97 15.19 10.01
CA ASN A 13 3.11 16.10 10.09
C ASN A 13 3.42 16.76 8.73
N LYS A 14 3.45 15.95 7.67
CA LYS A 14 3.85 16.38 6.34
C LYS A 14 3.04 15.64 5.27
N VAL A 15 2.61 16.36 4.24
CA VAL A 15 1.97 15.79 3.04
C VAL A 15 2.99 15.81 1.91
N HIS A 16 3.34 14.62 1.41
CA HIS A 16 4.17 14.46 0.22
C HIS A 16 3.27 14.33 -1.00
N PHE A 17 3.15 15.41 -1.77
CA PHE A 17 2.38 15.44 -3.01
C PHE A 17 3.26 14.96 -4.16
N VAL A 18 3.12 13.68 -4.50
CA VAL A 18 3.87 13.03 -5.58
C VAL A 18 3.26 13.41 -6.93
N THR A 19 4.07 13.89 -7.86
CA THR A 19 3.63 14.34 -9.18
C THR A 19 4.70 14.10 -10.26
N CYS A 20 4.29 14.05 -11.52
CA CYS A 20 5.20 14.14 -12.66
C CYS A 20 5.65 15.59 -12.97
N GLY A 21 5.23 16.57 -12.17
CA GLY A 21 5.56 17.99 -12.32
C GLY A 21 4.35 18.89 -12.50
N HIS A 22 3.17 18.31 -12.80
CA HIS A 22 1.91 19.05 -12.86
C HIS A 22 1.40 19.40 -11.46
N LEU A 23 0.99 20.64 -11.28
CA LEU A 23 0.42 21.14 -10.03
C LEU A 23 -0.96 21.76 -10.29
N PRO A 24 -2.00 21.37 -9.54
CA PRO A 24 -3.31 21.99 -9.69
C PRO A 24 -3.26 23.49 -9.37
N PRO A 25 -3.96 24.37 -10.13
CA PRO A 25 -3.94 25.80 -9.89
C PRO A 25 -4.43 26.24 -8.50
N TRP A 26 -5.27 25.42 -7.87
CA TRP A 26 -5.82 25.66 -6.53
C TRP A 26 -4.86 25.25 -5.40
N LEU A 27 -3.77 24.54 -5.69
CA LEU A 27 -2.86 24.03 -4.67
C LEU A 27 -1.98 25.15 -4.10
N ASN A 28 -2.07 25.40 -2.79
CA ASN A 28 -1.17 26.31 -2.11
C ASN A 28 0.22 25.67 -1.92
N THR A 29 1.09 25.86 -2.91
CA THR A 29 2.46 25.31 -2.93
C THR A 29 3.37 25.86 -1.84
N ARG A 30 2.98 26.95 -1.17
CA ARG A 30 3.74 27.58 -0.07
C ARG A 30 3.32 27.07 1.31
N HIS A 31 2.39 26.12 1.39
CA HIS A 31 1.93 25.60 2.67
C HIS A 31 3.08 24.87 3.40
N PRO A 32 3.38 25.19 4.68
CA PRO A 32 4.58 24.69 5.36
C PRO A 32 4.57 23.16 5.56
N GLN A 33 3.40 22.53 5.65
CA GLN A 33 3.28 21.07 5.76
C GLN A 33 3.26 20.34 4.41
N LEU A 34 3.23 21.06 3.28
CA LEU A 34 3.25 20.46 1.95
C LEU A 34 4.71 20.26 1.49
N ASN A 35 4.98 19.12 0.88
CA ASN A 35 6.21 18.82 0.16
C ASN A 35 5.80 18.34 -1.23
N ILE A 36 6.20 19.06 -2.28
CA ILE A 36 5.98 18.61 -3.65
C ILE A 36 7.16 17.71 -4.02
N VAL A 37 6.87 16.50 -4.45
CA VAL A 37 7.88 15.49 -4.79
C VAL A 37 7.65 15.04 -6.22
N LYS A 38 8.66 15.19 -7.07
CA LYS A 38 8.62 14.70 -8.43
C LYS A 38 9.13 13.26 -8.51
N HIS A 39 8.74 12.52 -9.54
CA HIS A 39 9.24 11.16 -9.77
C HIS A 39 10.79 11.11 -9.83
N GLU A 40 11.41 12.13 -10.44
CA GLU A 40 12.88 12.29 -10.51
C GLU A 40 13.57 12.49 -9.15
N ASP A 41 12.85 12.94 -8.11
CA ASP A 41 13.44 13.21 -6.80
C ASP A 41 13.75 11.94 -6.00
N PHE A 42 13.16 10.79 -6.38
CA PHE A 42 13.27 9.55 -5.59
C PHE A 42 13.39 8.27 -6.41
N MET A 43 13.07 8.28 -7.71
CA MET A 43 13.19 7.13 -8.60
C MET A 43 14.50 7.15 -9.40
N PRO A 44 15.13 5.98 -9.65
CA PRO A 44 16.26 5.90 -10.57
C PRO A 44 15.89 6.36 -11.99
N GLU A 45 16.77 7.15 -12.62
CA GLU A 45 16.55 7.76 -13.95
C GLU A 45 16.20 6.74 -15.04
N LYS A 46 16.79 5.54 -15.00
CA LYS A 46 16.50 4.44 -15.94
C LYS A 46 15.04 3.96 -15.98
N TYR A 47 14.24 4.35 -14.98
CA TYR A 47 12.81 4.01 -14.89
C TYR A 47 11.90 5.20 -15.22
N LEU A 48 12.48 6.32 -15.66
CA LEU A 48 11.76 7.56 -15.96
C LEU A 48 11.83 7.90 -17.46
N PRO A 49 10.81 8.60 -18.00
CA PRO A 49 9.54 8.93 -17.36
C PRO A 49 8.63 7.69 -17.25
N THR A 50 7.80 7.63 -16.21
CA THR A 50 6.78 6.59 -16.08
C THR A 50 5.49 7.17 -15.50
N PHE A 51 4.38 6.60 -15.96
CA PHE A 51 3.02 6.82 -15.46
C PHE A 51 2.42 5.54 -14.89
N ASN A 52 3.21 4.46 -14.80
CA ASN A 52 2.79 3.22 -14.19
C ASN A 52 2.79 3.36 -12.66
N SER A 53 1.61 3.29 -12.03
CA SER A 53 1.44 3.50 -10.60
C SER A 53 2.28 2.54 -9.76
N HIS A 54 2.30 1.24 -10.10
CA HIS A 54 3.09 0.22 -9.40
C HIS A 54 4.59 0.55 -9.37
N SER A 55 5.13 1.04 -10.50
CA SER A 55 6.54 1.45 -10.62
C SER A 55 6.87 2.66 -9.74
N ILE A 56 5.91 3.56 -9.56
CA ILE A 56 6.02 4.74 -8.68
C ILE A 56 5.90 4.30 -7.21
N GLU A 57 4.87 3.50 -6.91
CA GLU A 57 4.52 3.00 -5.58
C GLU A 57 5.67 2.22 -4.94
N ILE A 58 6.29 1.29 -5.69
CA ILE A 58 7.40 0.49 -5.17
C ILE A 58 8.62 1.34 -4.76
N ASN A 59 8.73 2.57 -5.26
CA ASN A 59 9.82 3.50 -4.95
C ASN A 59 9.48 4.53 -3.86
N LEU A 60 8.24 4.62 -3.36
CA LEU A 60 7.82 5.66 -2.40
C LEU A 60 8.70 5.72 -1.14
N HIS A 61 9.21 4.58 -0.67
CA HIS A 61 10.10 4.48 0.48
C HIS A 61 11.44 5.24 0.31
N ARG A 62 11.76 5.73 -0.89
CA ARG A 62 12.95 6.52 -1.22
C ARG A 62 12.72 8.04 -1.09
N ILE A 63 11.48 8.48 -0.93
CA ILE A 63 11.14 9.91 -0.82
C ILE A 63 11.88 10.53 0.37
N LYS A 64 12.64 11.59 0.10
CA LYS A 64 13.37 12.33 1.14
C LYS A 64 12.39 12.99 2.11
N GLY A 65 12.62 12.78 3.40
CA GLY A 65 11.78 13.31 4.48
C GLY A 65 10.51 12.51 4.76
N LEU A 66 10.29 11.38 4.08
CA LEU A 66 9.23 10.45 4.45
C LEU A 66 9.56 9.81 5.81
N GLU A 67 8.60 9.80 6.72
CA GLU A 67 8.77 9.25 8.06
C GLU A 67 8.44 7.76 8.13
N GLU A 68 8.94 7.08 9.16
CA GLU A 68 8.78 5.63 9.36
C GLU A 68 7.32 5.17 9.23
N LYS A 69 6.36 5.98 9.68
CA LYS A 69 4.92 5.73 9.54
C LYS A 69 4.34 6.69 8.53
N PHE A 70 3.76 6.17 7.46
CA PHE A 70 3.08 6.99 6.46
C PHE A 70 1.78 6.34 5.99
N VAL A 71 0.87 7.18 5.48
CA VAL A 71 -0.38 6.74 4.85
C VAL A 71 -0.33 7.13 3.38
N TYR A 72 -0.57 6.17 2.52
CA TYR A 72 -0.63 6.34 1.08
C TYR A 72 -2.07 6.54 0.64
N PHE A 73 -2.29 7.63 -0.09
CA PHE A 73 -3.50 7.94 -0.84
C PHE A 73 -3.08 8.00 -2.31
N ASN A 74 -3.74 7.22 -3.15
CA ASN A 74 -3.64 7.33 -4.60
C ASN A 74 -4.62 8.40 -5.14
N ASP A 75 -4.67 8.56 -6.46
CA ASP A 75 -5.38 9.62 -7.17
C ASP A 75 -6.91 9.49 -7.18
N ASP A 76 -7.45 8.29 -6.93
CA ASP A 76 -8.90 8.05 -6.84
C ASP A 76 -9.43 8.01 -5.39
N THR A 77 -8.60 8.37 -4.41
CA THR A 77 -9.00 8.49 -3.00
C THR A 77 -8.93 9.92 -2.49
N PHE A 78 -9.96 10.33 -1.75
CA PHE A 78 -10.01 11.64 -1.11
C PHE A 78 -10.66 11.57 0.26
N ILE A 79 -10.36 12.57 1.08
CA ILE A 79 -10.81 12.65 2.47
C ILE A 79 -12.09 13.47 2.51
N ILE A 80 -13.17 12.88 3.02
CA ILE A 80 -14.48 13.53 3.11
C ILE A 80 -14.90 13.90 4.53
N ASP A 81 -14.20 13.38 5.54
CA ASP A 81 -14.54 13.57 6.95
C ASP A 81 -13.29 13.40 7.84
N HIS A 82 -13.42 13.78 9.11
CA HIS A 82 -12.39 13.67 10.12
C HIS A 82 -11.91 12.22 10.28
N MET A 83 -10.60 12.03 10.22
CA MET A 83 -9.97 10.72 10.44
C MET A 83 -9.08 10.74 11.67
N GLN A 84 -9.08 9.62 12.38
CA GLN A 84 -8.27 9.43 13.59
C GLN A 84 -7.01 8.62 13.24
N PRO A 85 -5.84 8.90 13.84
CA PRO A 85 -4.61 8.13 13.58
C PRO A 85 -4.79 6.62 13.79
N GLN A 86 -5.66 6.24 14.73
CA GLN A 86 -5.93 4.85 15.10
C GLN A 86 -6.66 4.06 14.00
N TYR A 87 -7.16 4.72 12.95
CA TYR A 87 -7.67 4.04 11.77
C TYR A 87 -6.52 3.42 10.97
N PHE A 88 -5.36 4.07 10.98
CA PHE A 88 -4.18 3.66 10.22
C PHE A 88 -3.16 2.93 11.08
N PHE A 89 -2.97 3.31 12.35
CA PHE A 89 -1.93 2.72 13.20
C PHE A 89 -2.46 2.30 14.56
N LYS A 90 -2.17 1.07 14.99
CA LYS A 90 -2.45 0.58 16.35
C LYS A 90 -1.24 -0.10 16.93
N GLN A 91 -0.87 0.31 18.15
CA GLN A 91 0.32 -0.22 18.86
C GLN A 91 1.60 -0.11 18.00
N GLY A 92 1.72 0.98 17.24
CA GLY A 92 2.86 1.21 16.35
C GLY A 92 2.85 0.43 15.03
N LEU A 93 1.87 -0.46 14.81
CA LEU A 93 1.77 -1.27 13.61
C LEU A 93 0.69 -0.73 12.65
N PRO A 94 0.87 -0.89 11.33
CA PRO A 94 -0.15 -0.62 10.33
C PRO A 94 -1.42 -1.43 10.57
N CYS A 95 -2.56 -0.78 10.35
CA CYS A 95 -3.86 -1.42 10.27
C CYS A 95 -4.07 -1.93 8.84
N ALA A 96 -4.38 -3.21 8.70
CA ALA A 96 -4.73 -3.85 7.44
C ALA A 96 -5.86 -4.86 7.69
N SER A 97 -6.55 -5.23 6.61
CA SER A 97 -7.67 -6.17 6.63
C SER A 97 -7.27 -7.44 5.88
N PRO A 98 -6.60 -8.43 6.54
CA PRO A 98 -6.18 -9.68 5.90
C PRO A 98 -7.39 -10.62 5.71
N ILE A 99 -8.33 -10.20 4.87
CA ILE A 99 -9.47 -11.01 4.48
C ILE A 99 -9.02 -11.93 3.36
N MET A 100 -9.00 -13.22 3.65
CA MET A 100 -8.58 -14.26 2.72
C MET A 100 -9.57 -14.38 1.57
N THR A 101 -9.03 -14.61 0.37
CA THR A 101 -9.83 -14.85 -0.83
C THR A 101 -9.13 -15.87 -1.74
N VAL A 102 -9.68 -16.13 -2.91
CA VAL A 102 -9.01 -16.96 -3.91
C VAL A 102 -8.94 -16.09 -5.15
N LEU A 103 -7.73 -15.85 -5.66
CA LEU A 103 -7.58 -15.21 -6.95
C LEU A 103 -8.18 -16.10 -8.02
N ALA A 104 -9.15 -15.57 -8.76
CA ALA A 104 -9.85 -16.26 -9.83
C ALA A 104 -9.92 -15.31 -11.04
N PRO A 105 -8.81 -15.14 -11.79
CA PRO A 105 -8.82 -14.32 -13.01
C PRO A 105 -9.86 -14.86 -13.98
N ARG A 106 -10.65 -13.96 -14.56
CA ARG A 106 -11.67 -14.30 -15.56
C ARG A 106 -11.39 -13.71 -16.93
N ASP A 107 -10.60 -12.63 -16.96
CA ASP A 107 -10.20 -11.96 -18.17
C ASP A 107 -8.69 -12.21 -18.40
N PRO A 108 -8.31 -12.92 -19.48
CA PRO A 108 -6.91 -13.13 -19.84
C PRO A 108 -6.14 -11.83 -20.14
N GLY A 109 -6.83 -10.73 -20.46
CA GLY A 109 -6.23 -9.43 -20.73
C GLY A 109 -6.03 -8.56 -19.49
N ASP A 110 -6.49 -8.99 -18.31
CA ASP A 110 -6.42 -8.20 -17.09
C ASP A 110 -4.99 -8.23 -16.48
N PRO A 111 -4.25 -7.12 -16.53
CA PRO A 111 -2.90 -7.09 -16.00
C PRO A 111 -2.86 -7.19 -14.47
N PHE A 112 -3.93 -6.83 -13.75
CA PHE A 112 -3.95 -6.79 -12.29
C PHE A 112 -3.71 -8.16 -11.67
N PHE A 113 -4.31 -9.21 -12.25
CA PHE A 113 -4.12 -10.58 -11.75
C PHE A 113 -2.68 -11.08 -11.91
N HIS A 114 -1.96 -10.63 -12.93
CA HIS A 114 -0.56 -10.99 -13.09
C HIS A 114 0.31 -10.41 -11.96
N TYR A 115 0.05 -9.17 -11.55
CA TYR A 115 0.74 -8.56 -10.42
C TYR A 115 0.43 -9.29 -9.12
N TYR A 116 -0.86 -9.55 -8.85
CA TYR A 116 -1.25 -10.27 -7.63
C TYR A 116 -0.63 -11.67 -7.53
N ILE A 117 -0.52 -12.40 -8.65
CA ILE A 117 0.11 -13.72 -8.67
C ILE A 117 1.62 -13.61 -8.40
N ASN A 118 2.30 -12.61 -8.99
CA ASN A 118 3.72 -12.37 -8.74
C ASN A 118 3.98 -12.03 -7.26
N ASP A 119 3.20 -11.12 -6.69
CA ASP A 119 3.31 -10.73 -5.28
C ASP A 119 3.03 -11.92 -4.36
N LEU A 120 2.00 -12.73 -4.66
CA LEU A 120 1.70 -13.93 -3.90
C LEU A 120 2.81 -14.98 -3.98
N ALA A 121 3.53 -15.07 -5.11
CA ALA A 121 4.66 -15.98 -5.23
C ALA A 121 5.79 -15.57 -4.27
N VAL A 122 6.13 -14.28 -4.23
CA VAL A 122 7.13 -13.73 -3.29
C VAL A 122 6.68 -13.96 -1.84
N ILE A 123 5.42 -13.66 -1.52
CA ILE A 123 4.86 -13.84 -0.18
C ILE A 123 4.94 -15.31 0.25
N ASN A 124 4.50 -16.24 -0.59
CA ASN A 124 4.51 -17.66 -0.27
C ASN A 124 5.92 -18.27 -0.20
N HIS A 125 6.90 -17.66 -0.85
CA HIS A 125 8.29 -18.07 -0.80
C HIS A 125 8.97 -17.65 0.53
N HIS A 126 8.72 -16.41 0.99
CA HIS A 126 9.42 -15.86 2.15
C HIS A 126 8.67 -15.97 3.48
N PHE A 127 7.35 -16.12 3.48
CA PHE A 127 6.54 -16.10 4.72
C PHE A 127 5.91 -17.46 5.05
N SER A 128 5.98 -17.82 6.33
CA SER A 128 5.46 -19.09 6.83
C SER A 128 3.94 -19.14 6.85
N LYS A 129 3.42 -20.18 6.22
CA LYS A 129 1.99 -20.45 5.98
C LYS A 129 1.26 -20.95 7.25
N LYS A 130 2.01 -21.40 8.26
CA LYS A 130 1.47 -22.00 9.50
C LYS A 130 1.08 -20.99 10.58
N GLN A 131 1.31 -19.70 10.36
CA GLN A 131 1.19 -18.67 11.39
C GLN A 131 0.08 -17.64 11.08
N LEU A 132 -1.13 -18.13 10.78
CA LEU A 132 -2.30 -17.26 10.79
C LEU A 132 -2.46 -16.65 12.19
N ARG A 133 -2.58 -15.33 12.26
CA ARG A 133 -2.62 -14.62 13.54
C ARG A 133 -4.06 -14.56 14.04
N LYS A 134 -4.27 -14.71 15.36
CA LYS A 134 -5.60 -14.58 15.99
C LYS A 134 -6.36 -13.31 15.54
N LYS A 135 -5.64 -12.20 15.33
CA LYS A 135 -6.21 -10.92 14.88
C LYS A 135 -6.88 -10.97 13.49
N TRP A 136 -6.62 -12.00 12.68
CA TRP A 136 -7.24 -12.20 11.37
C TRP A 136 -8.68 -12.72 11.50
N PHE A 137 -9.09 -13.17 12.69
CA PHE A 137 -10.44 -13.67 12.97
C PHE A 137 -11.19 -12.68 13.86
N SER A 138 -11.44 -11.47 13.32
CA SER A 138 -12.13 -10.40 14.04
C SER A 138 -13.61 -10.35 13.69
N LEU A 139 -14.47 -10.23 14.71
CA LEU A 139 -15.91 -9.97 14.53
C LEU A 139 -16.20 -8.65 13.80
N LYS A 140 -15.24 -7.71 13.80
CA LYS A 140 -15.36 -6.43 13.07
C LYS A 140 -15.50 -6.60 11.56
N TYR A 141 -15.09 -7.75 11.03
CA TYR A 141 -15.23 -8.06 9.61
C TYR A 141 -16.65 -8.48 9.20
N GLY A 142 -17.56 -8.69 10.16
CA GLY A 142 -18.93 -9.11 9.88
C GLY A 142 -18.96 -10.39 9.04
N LYS A 143 -19.74 -10.38 7.94
CA LYS A 143 -19.86 -11.54 7.03
C LYS A 143 -18.54 -11.95 6.39
N LEU A 144 -17.57 -11.04 6.25
CA LEU A 144 -16.26 -11.35 5.66
C LEU A 144 -15.41 -12.25 6.56
N LEU A 145 -15.71 -12.31 7.87
CA LEU A 145 -15.06 -13.26 8.78
C LEU A 145 -15.29 -14.71 8.33
N LEU A 146 -16.43 -15.02 7.74
CA LEU A 146 -16.75 -16.37 7.23
C LEU A 146 -15.75 -16.81 6.16
N ARG A 147 -15.25 -15.88 5.33
CA ARG A 147 -14.19 -16.19 4.36
C ARG A 147 -12.92 -16.65 5.07
N ASN A 148 -12.54 -15.94 6.13
CA ASN A 148 -11.35 -16.30 6.90
C ASN A 148 -11.50 -17.66 7.57
N LEU A 149 -12.66 -17.92 8.18
CA LEU A 149 -12.92 -19.22 8.82
C LEU A 149 -12.89 -20.37 7.81
N TYR A 150 -13.50 -20.19 6.64
CA TYR A 150 -13.56 -21.22 5.60
C TYR A 150 -12.20 -21.49 4.93
N LEU A 151 -11.44 -20.44 4.64
CA LEU A 151 -10.18 -20.57 3.90
C LEU A 151 -8.96 -20.83 4.79
N ALA A 152 -9.05 -20.57 6.10
CA ALA A 152 -7.92 -20.74 7.03
C ALA A 152 -7.24 -22.11 6.95
N PRO A 153 -7.97 -23.25 6.96
CA PRO A 153 -7.32 -24.55 6.85
C PRO A 153 -6.56 -24.68 5.53
N VAL A 154 -7.18 -24.30 4.41
CA VAL A 154 -6.57 -24.39 3.07
C VAL A 154 -5.31 -23.53 3.00
N TYR A 155 -5.34 -22.33 3.58
CA TYR A 155 -4.20 -21.42 3.66
C TYR A 155 -3.05 -22.01 4.49
N CYS A 156 -3.36 -22.62 5.62
CA CYS A 156 -2.35 -23.25 6.48
C CYS A 156 -1.66 -24.44 5.80
N PHE A 157 -2.37 -25.19 4.96
CA PHE A 157 -1.83 -26.38 4.29
C PHE A 157 -1.11 -26.06 2.97
N TYR A 158 -1.66 -25.17 2.15
CA TYR A 158 -1.19 -24.96 0.77
C TYR A 158 -0.49 -23.61 0.56
N GLY A 159 -0.79 -22.61 1.42
CA GLY A 159 -0.26 -21.25 1.32
C GLY A 159 -1.31 -20.21 0.98
N PHE A 160 -0.87 -18.97 0.84
CA PHE A 160 -1.73 -17.83 0.58
C PHE A 160 -2.24 -17.84 -0.87
N PHE A 161 -3.56 -17.77 -1.06
CA PHE A 161 -4.19 -17.71 -2.38
C PHE A 161 -4.62 -16.31 -2.81
N GLY A 162 -4.62 -15.33 -1.89
CA GLY A 162 -5.03 -13.96 -2.17
C GLY A 162 -5.60 -13.22 -0.97
N PHE A 163 -5.51 -11.90 -0.98
CA PHE A 163 -6.17 -11.06 0.01
C PHE A 163 -7.16 -10.15 -0.68
N LEU A 164 -8.33 -9.95 -0.08
CA LEU A 164 -9.33 -9.02 -0.60
C LEU A 164 -8.76 -7.60 -0.54
N ASN A 165 -8.67 -6.96 -1.70
CA ASN A 165 -8.31 -5.55 -1.80
C ASN A 165 -9.58 -4.70 -1.71
N PHE A 166 -9.62 -3.76 -0.77
CA PHE A 166 -10.73 -2.82 -0.60
C PHE A 166 -10.56 -1.53 -1.40
N HIS A 167 -9.41 -1.34 -2.06
CA HIS A 167 -9.06 -0.13 -2.80
C HIS A 167 -9.15 1.15 -1.94
N MET A 168 -8.66 1.05 -0.70
CA MET A 168 -8.68 2.14 0.29
C MET A 168 -7.26 2.65 0.56
N PRO A 169 -7.10 3.87 1.11
CA PRO A 169 -5.81 4.37 1.57
C PRO A 169 -5.14 3.39 2.54
N ASN A 170 -3.85 3.14 2.34
CA ASN A 170 -3.11 2.13 3.07
C ASN A 170 -2.05 2.76 3.97
N SER A 171 -1.85 2.15 5.14
CA SER A 171 -0.82 2.56 6.10
C SER A 171 0.39 1.66 5.99
N PHE A 172 1.58 2.25 6.08
CA PHE A 172 2.83 1.53 5.85
C PHE A 172 3.90 1.93 6.86
N LEU A 173 4.85 1.00 7.03
CA LEU A 173 6.14 1.25 7.66
C LEU A 173 7.22 1.30 6.59
N ILE A 174 8.10 2.29 6.61
CA ILE A 174 9.25 2.35 5.69
C ILE A 174 10.12 1.10 5.83
N SER A 175 10.36 0.64 7.06
CA SER A 175 11.11 -0.58 7.33
C SER A 175 10.52 -1.81 6.61
N THR A 176 9.21 -2.03 6.74
CA THR A 176 8.51 -3.13 6.05
C THR A 176 8.52 -2.96 4.54
N PHE A 177 8.39 -1.73 4.04
CA PHE A 177 8.43 -1.43 2.61
C PHE A 177 9.79 -1.79 1.99
N LYS A 178 10.89 -1.38 2.65
CA LYS A 178 12.26 -1.71 2.26
C LYS A 178 12.53 -3.22 2.31
N GLU A 179 12.01 -3.90 3.33
CA GLU A 179 12.13 -5.34 3.45
C GLU A 179 11.42 -6.05 2.29
N SER A 180 10.18 -5.63 1.97
CA SER A 180 9.43 -6.16 0.83
C SER A 180 10.17 -5.93 -0.50
N PHE A 181 10.71 -4.73 -0.71
CA PHE A 181 11.51 -4.40 -1.89
C PHE A 181 12.74 -5.32 -2.02
N ARG A 182 13.39 -5.64 -0.90
CA ARG A 182 14.55 -6.55 -0.89
C ARG A 182 14.16 -7.97 -1.31
N TYR A 183 13.03 -8.50 -0.83
CA TYR A 183 12.54 -9.83 -1.23
C TYR A 183 12.22 -9.90 -2.73
N ASP A 184 11.59 -8.86 -3.26
CA ASP A 184 11.29 -8.78 -4.69
C ASP A 184 12.58 -8.77 -5.53
N MET A 185 13.56 -7.93 -5.15
CA MET A 185 14.87 -7.88 -5.83
C MET A 185 15.63 -9.22 -5.78
N ILE A 186 15.53 -9.97 -4.67
CA ILE A 186 16.12 -11.32 -4.59
C ILE A 186 15.43 -12.25 -5.60
N THR A 187 14.10 -12.27 -5.59
CA THR A 187 13.30 -13.14 -6.46
C THR A 187 13.53 -12.85 -7.94
N VAL A 188 13.60 -11.57 -8.33
CA VAL A 188 13.87 -11.15 -9.72
C VAL A 188 15.27 -11.57 -10.15
N ASN A 189 16.29 -11.38 -9.30
CA ASN A 189 17.66 -11.75 -9.63
C ASN A 189 17.86 -13.28 -9.74
N GLU A 190 17.11 -14.07 -8.97
CA GLU A 190 17.13 -15.53 -9.08
C GLU A 190 16.49 -16.03 -10.38
N ARG A 191 15.50 -15.31 -10.93
CA ARG A 191 14.84 -15.66 -12.20
C ARG A 191 15.65 -15.33 -13.45
N ILE A 192 16.63 -14.43 -13.35
CA ILE A 192 17.48 -13.98 -14.47
C ILE A 192 18.73 -14.89 -14.63
N ARG A 193 18.93 -15.85 -13.73
CA ARG A 193 19.98 -16.88 -13.80
C ARG A 193 19.45 -18.17 -14.40
#